data_AF-A0A8B9NL91-F1
#
_entry.id   AF-A0A8B9NL91-F1
#
_cell.length_a   1.000
_cell.length_b   1.000
_cell.length_c   1.000
_cell.angle_alpha   90.00
_cell.angle_beta   90.00
_cell.angle_gamma   90.00
#
_symmetry.space_group_name_H-M   'P 1'
#
loop_
_entity.id
_entity.type
_entity.pdbx_description
1 polymer ?
#
loop_
_entity_poly.entity_id
_entity_poly.type
_entity_poly.pdbx_seq_one_letter_code
_entity_poly.pdbx_strand_id
1 'polypeptide(L)' 'MSGWAPYVETLLADGTCQDAAIVGYRDTPAVWAAAPGKTFANITGFGRERLGRPAGPPV' A
#
# COMPACT_ATOMS: atom_id res chain seq x y z
N MET A 1 -7.16 15.75 4.65
CA MET A 1 -6.99 14.29 4.42
C MET A 1 -6.16 13.73 5.59
N SER A 2 -6.75 13.55 6.77
CA SER A 2 -5.95 13.34 8.00
C SER A 2 -6.58 12.44 9.07
N GLY A 3 -7.54 11.58 8.72
CA GLY A 3 -8.10 10.60 9.66
C GLY A 3 -7.32 9.28 9.74
N TRP A 4 -6.57 8.92 8.70
CA TRP A 4 -5.98 7.59 8.53
C TRP A 4 -4.48 7.50 8.84
N ALA A 5 -3.79 8.63 8.96
CA ALA A 5 -2.35 8.65 9.25
C ALA A 5 -2.01 8.00 10.62
N PRO A 6 -2.75 8.27 11.72
CA PRO A 6 -2.47 7.62 13.00
C PRO A 6 -2.63 6.08 12.99
N TYR A 7 -3.47 5.55 12.10
CA TYR A 7 -3.61 4.11 11.91
C TYR A 7 -2.35 3.49 11.29
N VAL A 8 -1.77 4.16 10.29
CA VAL A 8 -0.49 3.74 9.68
C VAL A 8 0.64 3.78 10.71
N GLU A 9 0.69 4.84 11.53
CA GLU A 9 1.68 4.97 12.61
C GLU A 9 1.52 3.86 13.66
N THR A 10 0.28 3.51 14.04
CA THR A 10 0.01 2.41 14.98
C THR A 10 0.48 1.07 14.44
N LEU A 11 0.30 0.82 13.13
CA LEU A 11 0.77 -0.41 12.48
C LEU A 11 2.30 -0.49 12.39
N LEU A 12 2.98 0.66 12.36
CA LEU A 12 4.45 0.72 12.34
C LEU A 12 5.05 0.73 13.76
N ALA A 13 4.25 1.05 14.78
CA ALA A 13 4.72 1.24 16.15
C ALA A 13 5.27 -0.04 16.79
N ASP A 14 4.83 -1.21 16.33
CA ASP A 14 5.34 -2.50 16.82
C ASP A 14 6.73 -2.87 16.26
N GLY A 15 7.23 -2.12 15.27
CA GLY A 15 8.52 -2.36 14.63
C GLY A 15 8.61 -3.67 13.82
N THR A 16 7.51 -4.42 13.69
CA THR A 16 7.43 -5.66 12.91
C THR A 16 7.12 -5.38 11.45
N CYS A 17 6.43 -4.28 11.17
CA CYS A 17 6.05 -3.86 9.83
C CYS A 17 7.10 -2.90 9.23
N GLN A 18 7.60 -3.23 8.04
CA GLN A 18 8.54 -2.38 7.30
C GLN A 18 7.84 -1.27 6.50
N ASP A 19 6.54 -1.45 6.21
CA ASP A 19 5.69 -0.58 5.41
C ASP A 19 4.21 -0.83 5.74
N ALA A 20 3.37 0.21 5.70
CA ALA A 20 1.94 0.13 5.97
C ALA A 20 1.17 1.21 5.19
N ALA A 21 -0.03 0.87 4.71
CA ALA A 21 -0.92 1.81 4.03
C ALA A 21 -2.40 1.42 4.17
N ILE A 22 -3.26 2.43 4.13
CA ILE A 22 -4.72 2.32 4.06
C ILE A 22 -5.13 2.64 2.63
N VAL A 23 -5.78 1.67 1.96
CA VAL A 23 -6.21 1.79 0.56
C VAL A 23 -7.72 1.58 0.50
N GLY A 24 -8.44 2.57 -0.03
CA GLY A 24 -9.86 2.41 -0.37
C GLY A 24 -9.99 1.56 -1.63
N TYR A 25 -10.90 0.58 -1.65
CA TYR A 25 -11.01 -0.39 -2.77
C TYR A 25 -12.34 -0.34 -3.55
N ARG A 26 -13.37 0.36 -3.04
CA ARG A 26 -14.74 0.28 -3.59
C ARG A 26 -14.89 0.99 -4.94
N ASP A 27 -14.91 2.32 -4.93
CA ASP A 27 -15.29 3.10 -6.12
C ASP A 27 -14.08 3.64 -6.87
N THR A 28 -13.06 4.07 -6.13
CA THR A 28 -11.79 4.53 -6.71
C THR A 28 -10.66 3.97 -5.85
N PRO A 29 -9.92 2.98 -6.36
CA PRO A 29 -8.74 2.47 -5.69
C PRO A 29 -7.74 3.60 -5.45
N ALA A 30 -7.61 4.02 -4.20
CA ALA A 30 -6.77 5.14 -3.82
C ALA A 30 -6.15 4.94 -2.44
N VAL A 31 -4.90 5.33 -2.31
CA VAL A 31 -4.21 5.37 -1.02
C VAL A 31 -4.77 6.55 -0.21
N TRP A 32 -5.28 6.25 0.98
CA TRP A 32 -5.82 7.24 1.91
C TRP A 32 -4.78 7.66 2.97
N ALA A 33 -3.87 6.76 3.32
CA ALA A 33 -2.68 7.04 4.12
C ALA A 33 -1.62 5.97 3.83
N ALA A 34 -0.34 6.32 3.86
CA ALA A 34 0.76 5.38 3.70
C ALA A 34 2.00 5.86 4.46
N ALA A 35 2.89 4.94 4.78
CA ALA A 35 4.18 5.25 5.35
C ALA A 35 5.00 6.10 4.36
N PRO A 36 5.54 7.26 4.78
CA PRO A 36 6.26 8.15 3.90
C PRO A 36 7.55 7.50 3.39
N GLY A 37 7.82 7.64 2.09
CA GLY A 37 9.06 7.13 1.46
C GLY A 37 9.11 5.62 1.28
N LYS A 38 7.97 4.93 1.40
CA LYS A 38 7.88 3.46 1.26
C LYS A 38 7.13 3.05 -0.01
N THR A 39 7.12 1.74 -0.28
CA THR A 39 6.55 1.16 -1.50
C THR A 39 5.05 1.38 -1.58
N PHE A 40 4.35 1.28 -0.45
CA PHE A 40 2.89 1.37 -0.41
C PHE A 40 2.34 2.77 -0.69
N ALA A 41 3.15 3.82 -0.49
CA ALA A 41 2.79 5.18 -0.88
C ALA A 41 2.67 5.35 -2.41
N ASN A 42 3.34 4.49 -3.19
CA ASN A 42 3.34 4.52 -4.64
C ASN A 42 2.32 3.54 -5.27
N ILE A 43 1.42 2.94 -4.49
CA ILE A 43 0.35 2.10 -5.03
C ILE A 43 -0.69 3.02 -5.69
N THR A 44 -0.42 3.42 -6.92
CA THR A 44 -1.44 3.97 -7.81
C THR A 44 -2.39 2.83 -8.20
N GLY A 45 -3.70 3.11 -8.30
CA GLY A 45 -4.78 2.15 -8.63
C GLY A 45 -4.62 1.36 -9.96
N PHE A 46 -3.47 1.44 -10.60
CA PHE A 46 -3.05 0.73 -11.80
C PHE A 46 -2.20 -0.53 -11.49
N GLY A 47 -2.20 -1.03 -10.25
CA GLY A 47 -1.46 -2.22 -9.82
C GLY A 47 -2.11 -3.58 -10.15
N ARG A 48 -3.15 -3.65 -11.01
CA ARG A 48 -3.82 -4.93 -11.33
C ARG A 48 -3.14 -5.77 -12.40
N GLU A 49 -2.15 -5.27 -13.14
CA GLU A 49 -1.48 -6.08 -14.18
C GLU A 49 -0.35 -6.98 -13.62
N ARG A 50 0.19 -6.67 -12.43
CA ARG A 50 1.32 -7.43 -11.85
C ARG A 50 0.93 -8.49 -10.83
N LEU A 51 -0.29 -8.45 -10.28
CA LEU A 51 -0.74 -9.45 -9.29
C LEU A 51 -1.34 -10.72 -9.92
N GLY A 52 -1.59 -10.71 -11.25
CA GLY A 52 -2.21 -11.82 -11.98
C GLY A 52 -1.27 -12.58 -12.94
N ARG A 53 -0.01 -12.18 -13.09
CA ARG A 53 0.94 -12.89 -13.95
C ARG A 53 1.79 -13.84 -13.09
N PRO A 54 1.65 -15.17 -13.20
CA PRO A 54 2.62 -16.06 -12.59
C PRO A 54 3.99 -15.67 -13.15
N ALA A 55 4.98 -15.52 -12.26
CA ALA A 55 6.37 -15.33 -12.64
C ALA A 55 6.79 -16.52 -13.54
N GLY A 56 6.78 -16.30 -14.86
CA GLY A 56 7.38 -17.23 -15.80
C GLY A 56 8.89 -17.27 -15.53
N PRO A 57 9.54 -18.43 -15.65
CA PRO A 57 10.96 -18.56 -15.34
C PRO A 57 11.80 -17.65 -16.24
N PRO A 58 12.95 -17.16 -15.75
CA PRO A 58 13.85 -16.33 -16.55
C PRO A 58 14.40 -17.13 -17.73
N VAL A 59 14.28 -16.57 -18.93
CA VAL A 59 15.00 -17.01 -20.14
C VAL A 59 16.36 -16.32 -20.21
#